data_AF-Q6YR61-F1
#
_entry.id   AF-Q6YR61-F1
#
_cell.length_a   1.000
_cell.length_b   1.000
_cell.length_c   1.000
_cell.angle_alpha   90.00
_cell.angle_beta   90.00
_cell.angle_gamma   90.00
#
_symmetry.space_group_name_H-M   'P 1'
#
loop_
_entity.id
_entity.type
_entity.pdbx_description
1 polymer ?
#
loop_
_entity_poly.entity_id
_entity_poly.type
_entity_poly.pdbx_seq_one_letter_code
_entity_poly.pdbx_strand_id
1 'polypeptide(L)'
;MLRPGRFDRTMQVYLPDVKAREAILKIHSRNKKIDPLVDFSHLAKRTPGMNGAQLAAVLNEASLLAAKNQKAFITMDELEESVDKVYMGPAKKSLVIHEIERKMTAYHEAGHAVIVMKHPHSSEKVRTLTITPRGGALGYMWPTSDKEYFCNTEKQLTYNIVVALGGAAAEELFSKARTNGVYSDLKQATRTAFGMVAYSGISPLGYINFEKCSEQTRYQVDQEIKKIVDECYKQAKTF
;
A
#
# COMPACT_ATOMS: atom_id res chain seq x y z
N MET A 1 -30.57 -11.68 14.84
CA MET A 1 -30.78 -10.32 15.36
C MET A 1 -31.42 -9.39 14.32
N LEU A 2 -31.12 -9.53 13.02
CA LEU A 2 -31.73 -8.77 11.92
C LEU A 2 -33.10 -9.32 11.47
N ARG A 3 -34.02 -9.54 12.41
CA ARG A 3 -35.43 -9.83 12.07
C ARG A 3 -36.24 -8.54 12.13
N PRO A 4 -37.23 -8.35 11.23
CA PRO A 4 -38.17 -7.25 11.33
C PRO A 4 -38.78 -7.16 12.75
N GLY A 5 -38.79 -5.96 13.34
CA GLY A 5 -39.26 -5.68 14.70
C GLY A 5 -38.18 -5.63 15.80
N ARG A 6 -36.88 -5.60 15.44
CA ARG A 6 -35.77 -5.47 16.40
C ARG A 6 -34.72 -4.46 15.95
N PHE A 7 -34.05 -4.76 14.83
CA PHE A 7 -33.12 -3.84 14.18
C PHE A 7 -33.73 -3.45 12.83
N ASP A 8 -34.60 -2.44 12.86
CA ASP A 8 -35.40 -2.06 11.69
C ASP A 8 -34.62 -1.17 10.71
N ARG A 9 -33.48 -0.61 11.14
CA ARG A 9 -32.58 0.16 10.28
C ARG A 9 -31.14 -0.22 10.58
N THR A 10 -30.39 -0.45 9.50
CA THR A 10 -28.94 -0.56 9.54
C THR A 10 -28.36 0.68 8.88
N MET A 11 -27.45 1.36 9.57
CA MET A 11 -26.64 2.43 8.98
C MET A 11 -25.21 1.93 8.85
N GLN A 12 -24.74 1.81 7.61
CA GLN A 12 -23.36 1.42 7.35
C GLN A 12 -22.48 2.67 7.35
N VAL A 13 -21.46 2.68 8.20
CA VAL A 13 -20.45 3.75 8.24
C VAL A 13 -19.26 3.27 7.42
N TYR A 14 -19.01 3.92 6.29
CA TYR A 14 -17.86 3.62 5.43
C TYR A 14 -16.59 4.33 5.91
N LEU A 15 -15.45 3.95 5.34
CA LEU A 15 -14.19 4.66 5.56
C LEU A 15 -14.31 6.11 5.05
N PRO A 16 -13.65 7.07 5.74
CA PRO A 16 -13.71 8.47 5.35
C PRO A 16 -12.97 8.73 4.03
N ASP A 17 -13.57 9.55 3.17
CA ASP A 17 -12.91 10.13 1.99
C ASP A 17 -11.83 11.16 2.40
N VAL A 18 -11.07 11.67 1.43
CA VAL A 18 -9.99 12.65 1.69
C VAL A 18 -10.45 13.87 2.50
N LYS A 19 -11.64 14.42 2.20
CA LYS A 19 -12.16 15.61 2.90
C LYS A 19 -12.59 15.27 4.32
N ALA A 20 -13.23 14.13 4.51
CA ALA A 20 -13.60 13.61 5.82
C ALA A 20 -12.35 13.31 6.66
N ARG A 21 -11.29 12.74 6.09
CA ARG A 21 -10.00 12.54 6.78
C ARG A 21 -9.38 13.85 7.22
N GLU A 22 -9.37 14.87 6.35
CA GLU A 22 -8.91 16.22 6.70
C GLU A 22 -9.71 16.82 7.87
N ALA A 23 -11.05 16.69 7.83
CA ALA A 23 -11.92 17.17 8.91
C ALA A 23 -11.67 16.43 10.23
N ILE A 24 -11.50 15.10 10.19
CA ILE A 24 -11.18 14.27 11.35
C ILE A 24 -9.83 14.70 11.96
N LEU A 25 -8.80 14.86 11.12
CA LEU A 25 -7.49 15.35 11.55
C LEU A 25 -7.60 16.73 12.22
N LYS A 26 -8.35 17.66 11.63
CA LYS A 26 -8.61 18.99 12.20
C LYS A 26 -9.38 18.96 13.52
N ILE A 27 -10.28 18.00 13.72
CA ILE A 27 -11.02 17.84 14.99
C ILE A 27 -10.06 17.34 16.08
N HIS A 28 -9.28 16.30 15.79
CA HIS A 28 -8.35 15.71 16.76
C HIS A 28 -7.12 16.59 17.04
N SER A 29 -6.88 17.61 16.23
CA SER A 29 -5.77 18.54 16.41
C SER A 29 -6.07 19.71 17.37
N ARG A 30 -7.35 20.00 17.66
CA ARG A 30 -7.78 21.18 18.45
C ARG A 30 -7.14 21.30 19.83
N ASN A 31 -6.88 20.17 20.49
CA ASN A 31 -6.30 20.15 21.84
C ASN A 31 -4.78 19.90 21.83
N LYS A 32 -4.10 20.17 20.72
CA LYS A 32 -2.68 19.91 20.52
C LYS A 32 -1.95 21.16 20.02
N LYS A 33 -0.69 21.31 20.41
CA LYS A 33 0.18 22.38 19.92
C LYS A 33 0.70 22.02 18.52
N ILE A 34 -0.08 22.32 17.50
CA ILE A 34 0.30 22.09 16.09
C ILE A 34 1.00 23.33 15.56
N ASP A 35 2.05 23.14 14.78
CA ASP A 35 2.70 24.22 14.04
C ASP A 35 1.74 24.84 13.02
N PRO A 36 1.60 26.19 12.96
CA PRO A 36 0.71 26.85 11.98
C PRO A 36 0.99 26.51 10.51
N LEU A 37 2.19 26.03 10.18
CA LEU A 37 2.58 25.64 8.82
C LEU A 37 2.11 24.22 8.42
N VAL A 38 1.45 23.49 9.32
CA VAL A 38 0.94 22.14 9.03
C VAL A 38 -0.19 22.16 8.01
N ASP A 39 0.02 21.47 6.89
CA ASP A 39 -1.01 21.24 5.87
C ASP A 39 -1.74 19.90 6.13
N PHE A 40 -2.90 19.99 6.77
CA PHE A 40 -3.78 18.84 7.00
C PHE A 40 -4.37 18.26 5.70
N SER A 41 -4.50 19.04 4.64
CA SER A 41 -4.98 18.55 3.36
C SER A 41 -3.93 17.63 2.72
N HIS A 42 -2.65 18.04 2.77
CA HIS A 42 -1.53 17.21 2.37
C HIS A 42 -1.46 15.91 3.18
N LEU A 43 -1.67 15.98 4.50
CA LEU A 43 -1.67 14.81 5.39
C LEU A 43 -2.87 13.86 5.11
N ALA A 44 -4.06 14.40 4.84
CA ALA A 44 -5.24 13.61 4.50
C ALA A 44 -5.05 12.78 3.20
N LYS A 45 -4.31 13.35 2.23
CA LYS A 45 -3.88 12.62 1.03
C LYS A 45 -2.86 11.51 1.34
N ARG A 46 -2.07 11.62 2.41
CA ARG A 46 -1.11 10.58 2.85
C ARG A 46 -1.73 9.42 3.62
N THR A 47 -3.02 9.50 3.93
CA THR A 47 -3.69 8.55 4.82
C THR A 47 -4.85 7.79 4.14
N PRO A 48 -4.73 7.35 2.87
CA PRO A 48 -5.80 6.64 2.19
C PRO A 48 -6.14 5.35 2.94
N GLY A 49 -7.45 5.08 3.08
CA GLY A 49 -7.95 3.89 3.77
C GLY A 49 -7.86 3.92 5.30
N MET A 50 -7.28 4.97 5.90
CA MET A 50 -7.26 5.10 7.36
C MET A 50 -8.64 5.48 7.90
N ASN A 51 -9.08 4.79 8.95
CA ASN A 51 -10.30 5.12 9.66
C ASN A 51 -10.07 6.24 10.70
N GLY A 52 -11.16 6.78 11.28
CA GLY A 52 -11.07 7.89 12.22
C GLY A 52 -10.22 7.61 13.47
N ALA A 53 -10.25 6.38 13.99
CA ALA A 53 -9.44 5.99 15.14
C ALA A 53 -7.94 5.95 14.79
N GLN A 54 -7.59 5.47 13.60
CA GLN A 54 -6.20 5.48 13.12
C GLN A 54 -5.69 6.91 12.92
N LEU A 55 -6.50 7.83 12.38
CA LEU A 55 -6.14 9.25 12.24
C LEU A 55 -5.94 9.93 13.60
N ALA A 56 -6.79 9.61 14.59
CA ALA A 56 -6.60 10.08 15.96
C ALA A 56 -5.30 9.54 16.57
N ALA A 57 -4.98 8.26 16.31
CA ALA A 57 -3.72 7.65 16.74
C ALA A 57 -2.50 8.36 16.14
N VAL A 58 -2.53 8.75 14.85
CA VAL A 58 -1.46 9.53 14.20
C VAL A 58 -1.16 10.81 14.97
N LEU A 59 -2.19 11.59 15.34
CA LEU A 59 -1.95 12.83 16.08
C LEU A 59 -1.44 12.61 17.51
N ASN A 60 -1.85 11.50 18.14
CA ASN A 60 -1.35 11.14 19.47
C ASN A 60 0.13 10.73 19.41
N GLU A 61 0.50 9.89 18.44
CA GLU A 61 1.88 9.50 18.20
C GLU A 61 2.76 10.70 17.85
N ALA A 62 2.24 11.64 17.05
CA ALA A 62 2.96 12.87 16.71
C ALA A 62 3.18 13.77 17.94
N SER A 63 2.22 13.79 18.87
CA SER A 63 2.35 14.50 20.15
C SER A 63 3.46 13.89 21.01
N LEU A 64 3.48 12.56 21.12
CA LEU A 64 4.51 11.84 21.88
C LEU A 64 5.90 12.02 21.25
N LEU A 65 5.99 12.00 19.93
CA LEU A 65 7.23 12.19 19.20
C LEU A 65 7.76 13.62 19.36
N ALA A 66 6.91 14.64 19.25
CA ALA A 66 7.29 16.03 19.52
C ALA A 66 7.81 16.21 20.95
N ALA A 67 7.11 15.64 21.94
CA ALA A 67 7.54 15.67 23.35
C ALA A 67 8.88 14.96 23.56
N LYS A 68 9.08 13.78 22.95
CA LYS A 68 10.35 13.04 22.99
C LYS A 68 11.50 13.85 22.40
N ASN A 69 11.23 14.58 21.31
CA ASN A 69 12.21 15.44 20.64
C ASN A 69 12.32 16.83 21.28
N GLN A 70 11.65 17.08 22.40
CA GLN A 70 11.62 18.35 23.12
C GLN A 70 11.18 19.54 22.24
N LYS A 71 10.33 19.29 21.25
CA LYS A 71 9.75 20.34 20.39
C LYS A 71 8.53 20.99 21.07
N ALA A 72 8.40 22.31 20.93
CA ALA A 72 7.27 23.06 21.47
C ALA A 72 5.97 22.86 20.67
N PHE A 73 6.09 22.57 19.38
CA PHE A 73 4.99 22.34 18.44
C PHE A 73 5.20 21.03 17.68
N ILE A 74 4.10 20.38 17.32
CA ILE A 74 4.06 19.24 16.42
C ILE A 74 4.17 19.78 15.00
N THR A 75 5.26 19.44 14.32
CA THR A 75 5.52 19.87 12.95
C THR A 75 5.05 18.80 11.94
N MET A 76 5.14 19.11 10.65
CA MET A 76 4.79 18.15 9.60
C MET A 76 5.64 16.87 9.69
N ASP A 77 6.92 16.98 10.04
CA ASP A 77 7.82 15.82 10.16
C ASP A 77 7.33 14.81 11.21
N GLU A 78 6.84 15.29 12.37
CA GLU A 78 6.29 14.40 13.39
C GLU A 78 5.02 13.71 12.94
N LEU A 79 4.18 14.43 12.18
CA LEU A 79 2.94 13.89 11.64
C LEU A 79 3.22 12.80 10.60
N GLU A 80 4.17 13.05 9.70
CA GLU A 80 4.54 12.10 8.65
C GLU A 80 5.20 10.83 9.21
N GLU A 81 6.14 10.98 10.15
CA GLU A 81 6.73 9.84 10.86
C GLU A 81 5.66 9.05 11.64
N SER A 82 4.65 9.74 12.18
CA SER A 82 3.56 9.09 12.92
C SER A 82 2.58 8.37 12.01
N VAL A 83 2.33 8.86 10.78
CA VAL A 83 1.60 8.11 9.76
C VAL A 83 2.32 6.80 9.46
N ASP A 84 3.62 6.87 9.19
CA ASP A 84 4.44 5.70 8.89
C ASP A 84 4.46 4.73 10.09
N LYS A 85 4.52 5.25 11.33
CA LYS A 85 4.48 4.45 12.55
C LYS A 85 3.14 3.76 12.78
N VAL A 86 2.02 4.45 12.58
CA VAL A 86 0.68 3.85 12.73
C VAL A 86 0.41 2.82 11.65
N TYR A 87 0.95 3.04 10.45
CA TYR A 87 0.77 2.15 9.32
C TYR A 87 1.67 0.90 9.36
N MET A 88 3.00 1.08 9.52
CA MET A 88 4.00 -0.01 9.47
C MET A 88 4.53 -0.46 10.83
N GLY A 89 4.21 0.26 11.90
CA GLY A 89 4.85 0.09 13.20
C GLY A 89 6.13 0.92 13.38
N PRO A 90 6.77 0.85 14.56
CA PRO A 90 7.93 1.66 14.88
C PRO A 90 9.17 1.28 14.05
N ALA A 91 9.97 2.29 13.70
CA ALA A 91 11.27 2.09 13.07
C ALA A 91 12.24 1.35 14.00
N LYS A 92 12.83 0.26 13.52
CA LYS A 92 13.84 -0.53 14.23
C LYS A 92 15.24 0.02 13.98
N LYS A 93 15.53 1.22 14.46
CA LYS A 93 16.83 1.89 14.25
C LYS A 93 18.03 1.14 14.84
N SER A 94 17.80 0.25 15.82
CA SER A 94 18.84 -0.57 16.45
C SER A 94 19.10 -1.89 15.74
N LEU A 95 18.33 -2.24 14.69
CA LEU A 95 18.55 -3.47 13.94
C LEU A 95 19.83 -3.31 13.11
N VAL A 96 20.83 -4.14 13.41
CA VAL A 96 22.05 -4.20 12.59
C VAL A 96 21.74 -5.05 11.37
N ILE A 97 21.79 -4.43 10.20
CA ILE A 97 21.60 -5.08 8.90
C ILE A 97 22.95 -5.14 8.20
N HIS A 98 23.29 -6.29 7.63
CA HIS A 98 24.52 -6.41 6.85
C HIS A 98 24.46 -5.52 5.60
N GLU A 99 25.60 -4.99 5.18
CA GLU A 99 25.66 -4.05 4.04
C GLU A 99 25.07 -4.65 2.76
N ILE A 100 25.27 -5.96 2.54
CA ILE A 100 24.73 -6.71 1.41
C ILE A 100 23.19 -6.70 1.45
N GLU A 101 22.58 -7.03 2.59
CA GLU A 101 21.12 -7.03 2.75
C GLU A 101 20.53 -5.62 2.61
N ARG A 102 21.22 -4.61 3.15
CA ARG A 102 20.82 -3.20 3.00
C ARG A 102 20.85 -2.76 1.54
N LYS A 103 21.86 -3.18 0.78
CA LYS A 103 21.99 -2.89 -0.66
C LYS A 103 20.94 -3.63 -1.48
N MET A 104 20.65 -4.90 -1.16
CA MET A 104 19.57 -5.65 -1.79
C MET A 104 18.22 -4.99 -1.55
N THR A 105 17.94 -4.60 -0.30
CA THR A 105 16.72 -3.86 0.05
C THR A 105 16.63 -2.55 -0.74
N ALA A 106 17.74 -1.81 -0.87
CA ALA A 106 17.76 -0.59 -1.66
C ALA A 106 17.40 -0.82 -3.14
N TYR A 107 17.92 -1.89 -3.76
CA TYR A 107 17.55 -2.25 -5.12
C TYR A 107 16.08 -2.67 -5.23
N HIS A 108 15.60 -3.47 -4.27
CA HIS A 108 14.22 -3.93 -4.23
C HIS A 108 13.24 -2.75 -4.18
N GLU A 109 13.42 -1.84 -3.23
CA GLU A 109 12.54 -0.66 -3.08
C GLU A 109 12.66 0.30 -4.27
N ALA A 110 13.87 0.45 -4.81
CA ALA A 110 14.09 1.23 -6.04
C ALA A 110 13.36 0.62 -7.24
N GLY A 111 13.31 -0.71 -7.35
CA GLY A 111 12.59 -1.43 -8.40
C GLY A 111 11.11 -1.06 -8.43
N HIS A 112 10.45 -1.10 -7.26
CA HIS A 112 9.08 -0.63 -7.13
C HIS A 112 8.92 0.83 -7.54
N ALA A 113 9.79 1.70 -7.04
CA ALA A 113 9.72 3.14 -7.30
C ALA A 113 9.88 3.49 -8.79
N VAL A 114 10.84 2.87 -9.48
CA VAL A 114 11.10 3.12 -10.91
C VAL A 114 9.88 2.78 -11.75
N ILE A 115 9.23 1.64 -11.48
CA ILE A 115 8.02 1.24 -12.21
C ILE A 115 6.89 2.24 -11.97
N VAL A 116 6.63 2.65 -10.72
CA VAL A 116 5.61 3.67 -10.41
C VAL A 116 5.90 4.98 -11.16
N MET A 117 7.16 5.38 -11.27
CA MET A 117 7.55 6.63 -11.94
C MET A 117 7.49 6.56 -13.47
N LYS A 118 7.69 5.38 -14.07
CA LYS A 118 7.84 5.23 -15.53
C LYS A 118 6.63 4.62 -16.22
N HIS A 119 5.80 3.86 -15.52
CA HIS A 119 4.72 3.11 -16.14
C HIS A 119 3.66 4.06 -16.75
N PRO A 120 3.24 3.89 -18.02
CA PRO A 120 2.31 4.81 -18.70
C PRO A 120 0.93 4.95 -18.03
N HIS A 121 0.50 3.89 -17.33
CA HIS A 121 -0.76 3.88 -16.59
C HIS A 121 -0.62 4.25 -15.11
N SER A 122 0.58 4.67 -14.68
CA SER A 122 0.77 5.16 -13.32
C SER A 122 -0.06 6.43 -13.10
N SER A 123 -1.04 6.33 -12.21
CA SER A 123 -1.75 7.48 -11.66
C SER A 123 -1.21 7.90 -10.29
N GLU A 124 -0.15 7.25 -9.84
CA GLU A 124 0.40 7.37 -8.50
C GLU A 124 1.75 8.07 -8.51
N LYS A 125 2.11 8.68 -7.39
CA LYS A 125 3.43 9.25 -7.17
C LYS A 125 4.10 8.52 -6.02
N VAL A 126 5.39 8.25 -6.19
CA VAL A 126 6.24 7.73 -5.10
C VAL A 126 6.35 8.83 -4.06
N ARG A 127 5.80 8.58 -2.86
CA ARG A 127 5.78 9.57 -1.79
C ARG A 127 6.74 9.25 -0.67
N THR A 128 6.81 7.97 -0.31
CA THR A 128 7.80 7.46 0.64
C THR A 128 8.60 6.36 -0.02
N LEU A 129 9.91 6.44 0.10
CA LEU A 129 10.85 5.40 -0.29
C LEU A 129 11.91 5.29 0.81
N THR A 130 11.94 4.17 1.53
CA THR A 130 12.86 4.01 2.65
C THR A 130 13.38 2.58 2.76
N ILE A 131 14.63 2.46 3.19
CA ILE A 131 15.28 1.20 3.56
C ILE A 131 15.42 1.08 5.09
N THR A 132 14.62 1.86 5.83
CA THR A 132 14.58 1.80 7.29
C THR A 132 13.59 0.71 7.71
N PRO A 133 14.03 -0.31 8.46
CA PRO A 133 13.15 -1.40 8.82
C PRO A 133 12.01 -0.95 9.73
N ARG A 134 10.79 -1.37 9.41
CA ARG A 134 9.58 -1.16 10.22
C ARG A 134 8.79 -2.46 10.29
N GLY A 135 8.33 -2.80 11.50
CA GLY A 135 7.57 -4.03 11.70
C GLY A 135 8.33 -5.28 11.19
N GLY A 136 7.75 -5.97 10.21
CA GLY A 136 8.35 -7.13 9.53
C GLY A 136 9.04 -6.82 8.20
N ALA A 137 9.08 -5.56 7.76
CA ALA A 137 9.67 -5.14 6.49
C ALA A 137 11.05 -4.47 6.70
N LEU A 138 11.99 -4.71 5.78
CA LEU A 138 13.34 -4.10 5.80
C LEU A 138 13.38 -2.75 5.09
N GLY A 139 12.43 -2.50 4.20
CA GLY A 139 12.17 -1.25 3.52
C GLY A 139 10.69 -1.21 3.11
N TYR A 140 10.26 -0.09 2.55
CA TYR A 140 9.02 -0.03 1.79
C TYR A 140 8.99 1.19 0.87
N MET A 141 8.23 1.03 -0.20
CA MET A 141 7.81 2.09 -1.11
C MET A 141 6.30 2.29 -0.94
N TRP A 142 5.89 3.53 -0.68
CA TRP A 142 4.48 3.89 -0.55
C TRP A 142 4.06 4.80 -1.72
N PRO A 143 3.32 4.27 -2.70
CA PRO A 143 2.71 5.09 -3.73
C PRO A 143 1.46 5.77 -3.18
N THR A 144 1.15 6.96 -3.68
CA THR A 144 -0.11 7.64 -3.37
C THR A 144 -0.74 8.18 -4.64
N SER A 145 -2.04 7.94 -4.81
CA SER A 145 -2.86 8.53 -5.86
C SER A 145 -3.62 9.74 -5.31
N ASP A 146 -3.75 10.79 -6.13
CA ASP A 146 -4.69 11.89 -5.84
C ASP A 146 -6.16 11.46 -6.07
N LYS A 147 -6.38 10.31 -6.72
CA LYS A 147 -7.70 9.77 -7.08
C LYS A 147 -7.91 8.41 -6.41
N GLU A 148 -9.01 8.30 -5.66
CA GLU A 148 -9.47 7.03 -5.10
C GLU A 148 -10.54 6.45 -6.03
N TYR A 149 -10.29 5.26 -6.58
CA TYR A 149 -11.23 4.56 -7.47
C TYR A 149 -11.94 3.45 -6.72
N PHE A 150 -13.27 3.33 -6.93
CA PHE A 150 -14.05 2.21 -6.42
C PHE A 150 -13.85 0.94 -7.26
N CYS A 151 -13.65 1.10 -8.57
CA CYS A 151 -13.42 0.01 -9.52
C CYS A 151 -12.11 0.26 -10.27
N ASN A 152 -11.29 -0.79 -10.41
CA ASN A 152 -10.06 -0.74 -11.19
C ASN A 152 -10.28 -1.38 -12.56
N THR A 153 -9.74 -0.75 -13.59
CA THR A 153 -9.68 -1.29 -14.96
C THR A 153 -8.64 -2.41 -15.05
N GLU A 154 -8.73 -3.25 -16.08
CA GLU A 154 -7.71 -4.26 -16.39
C GLU A 154 -6.30 -3.67 -16.37
N LYS A 155 -6.09 -2.54 -17.06
CA LYS A 155 -4.79 -1.86 -17.13
C LYS A 155 -4.25 -1.42 -15.76
N GLN A 156 -5.13 -1.00 -14.85
CA GLN A 156 -4.73 -0.63 -13.49
C GLN A 156 -4.39 -1.86 -12.65
N LEU A 157 -5.14 -2.97 -12.81
CA LEU A 157 -4.83 -4.23 -12.12
C LEU A 157 -3.52 -4.82 -12.61
N THR A 158 -3.28 -4.82 -13.93
CA THR A 158 -2.00 -5.21 -14.52
C THR A 158 -0.86 -4.31 -14.01
N TYR A 159 -1.06 -2.99 -13.99
CA TYR A 159 -0.09 -2.06 -13.40
C TYR A 159 0.26 -2.41 -11.95
N ASN A 160 -0.74 -2.70 -11.11
CA ASN A 160 -0.50 -3.08 -9.71
C ASN A 160 0.34 -4.37 -9.60
N ILE A 161 0.12 -5.34 -10.50
CA ILE A 161 0.93 -6.56 -10.56
C ILE A 161 2.36 -6.23 -10.98
N VAL A 162 2.56 -5.40 -12.01
CA VAL A 162 3.89 -4.99 -12.49
C VAL A 162 4.66 -4.25 -11.38
N VAL A 163 4.01 -3.34 -10.65
CA VAL A 163 4.62 -2.65 -9.51
C VAL A 163 5.02 -3.64 -8.42
N ALA A 164 4.14 -4.57 -8.02
CA ALA A 164 4.44 -5.59 -7.02
C ALA A 164 5.64 -6.47 -7.44
N LEU A 165 5.78 -6.76 -8.72
CA LEU A 165 6.90 -7.58 -9.23
C LEU A 165 8.21 -6.79 -9.41
N GLY A 166 8.18 -5.46 -9.24
CA GLY A 166 9.33 -4.57 -9.43
C GLY A 166 10.50 -4.86 -8.51
N GLY A 167 10.24 -5.13 -7.22
CA GLY A 167 11.29 -5.46 -6.26
C GLY A 167 12.03 -6.74 -6.63
N ALA A 168 11.29 -7.80 -6.95
CA ALA A 168 11.86 -9.07 -7.41
C ALA A 168 12.66 -8.92 -8.72
N ALA A 169 12.16 -8.13 -9.67
CA ALA A 169 12.86 -7.86 -10.92
C ALA A 169 14.20 -7.12 -10.68
N ALA A 170 14.20 -6.11 -9.80
CA ALA A 170 15.41 -5.37 -9.46
C ALA A 170 16.43 -6.20 -8.68
N GLU A 171 15.99 -7.07 -7.76
CA GLU A 171 16.87 -8.04 -7.10
C GLU A 171 17.57 -8.95 -8.11
N GLU A 172 16.83 -9.52 -9.06
CA GLU A 172 17.39 -10.42 -10.07
C GLU A 172 18.39 -9.69 -10.99
N LEU A 173 18.08 -8.46 -11.42
CA LEU A 173 18.91 -7.71 -12.35
C LEU A 173 20.19 -7.15 -11.70
N PHE A 174 20.08 -6.53 -10.53
CA PHE A 174 21.18 -5.80 -9.90
C PHE A 174 21.91 -6.59 -8.81
N SER A 175 21.18 -7.42 -8.05
CA SER A 175 21.77 -8.24 -6.98
C SER A 175 22.13 -9.65 -7.44
N LYS A 176 21.64 -10.08 -8.61
CA LYS A 176 21.84 -11.43 -9.18
C LYS A 176 21.44 -12.55 -8.21
N ALA A 177 20.48 -12.27 -7.33
CA ALA A 177 19.98 -13.17 -6.31
C ALA A 177 18.46 -13.08 -6.24
N ARG A 178 17.83 -14.17 -5.80
CA ARG A 178 16.40 -14.18 -5.44
C ARG A 178 16.30 -14.39 -3.94
N THR A 179 15.64 -13.47 -3.26
CA THR A 179 15.45 -13.56 -1.81
C THR A 179 14.05 -14.07 -1.47
N ASN A 180 13.84 -14.45 -0.21
CA ASN A 180 12.51 -14.69 0.35
C ASN A 180 11.79 -13.39 0.75
N GLY A 181 12.43 -12.22 0.62
CA GLY A 181 11.86 -10.90 0.94
C GLY A 181 10.69 -10.51 0.03
N VAL A 182 10.61 -11.09 -1.17
CA VAL A 182 9.56 -10.84 -2.18
C VAL A 182 8.21 -11.51 -1.86
N TYR A 183 8.09 -12.24 -0.74
CA TYR A 183 6.88 -13.03 -0.42
C TYR A 183 5.61 -12.18 -0.41
N SER A 184 5.66 -11.01 0.22
CA SER A 184 4.51 -10.10 0.32
C SER A 184 4.06 -9.64 -1.06
N ASP A 185 5.00 -9.30 -1.93
CA ASP A 185 4.70 -8.76 -3.26
C ASP A 185 4.21 -9.85 -4.20
N LEU A 186 4.80 -11.04 -4.14
CA LEU A 186 4.30 -12.21 -4.87
C LEU A 186 2.88 -12.58 -4.45
N LYS A 187 2.59 -12.52 -3.14
CA LYS A 187 1.24 -12.76 -2.63
C LYS A 187 0.26 -11.71 -3.15
N GLN A 188 0.65 -10.43 -3.18
CA GLN A 188 -0.18 -9.36 -3.71
C GLN A 188 -0.41 -9.50 -5.23
N ALA A 189 0.65 -9.74 -6.00
CA ALA A 189 0.60 -9.97 -7.44
C ALA A 189 -0.33 -11.15 -7.78
N THR A 190 -0.12 -12.30 -7.13
CA THR A 190 -0.92 -13.51 -7.34
C THR A 190 -2.38 -13.29 -6.96
N ARG A 191 -2.65 -12.62 -5.83
CA ARG A 191 -4.03 -12.32 -5.41
C ARG A 191 -4.74 -11.39 -6.40
N THR A 192 -4.04 -10.38 -6.92
CA THR A 192 -4.60 -9.46 -7.91
C THR A 192 -4.91 -10.19 -9.22
N ALA A 193 -3.96 -11.00 -9.72
CA ALA A 193 -4.17 -11.83 -10.90
C ALA A 193 -5.32 -12.83 -10.72
N PHE A 194 -5.40 -13.48 -9.55
CA PHE A 194 -6.53 -14.34 -9.21
C PHE A 194 -7.85 -13.57 -9.25
N GLY A 195 -7.91 -12.35 -8.68
CA GLY A 195 -9.13 -11.54 -8.72
C GLY A 195 -9.53 -11.06 -10.12
N MET A 196 -8.56 -10.83 -11.00
CA MET A 196 -8.79 -10.53 -12.42
C MET A 196 -9.50 -11.70 -13.11
N VAL A 197 -8.95 -12.90 -12.97
CA VAL A 197 -9.45 -14.11 -13.65
C VAL A 197 -10.72 -14.64 -12.99
N ALA A 198 -10.67 -14.89 -11.68
CA ALA A 198 -11.70 -15.65 -10.96
C ALA A 198 -12.97 -14.85 -10.65
N TYR A 199 -12.84 -13.55 -10.38
CA TYR A 199 -13.97 -12.71 -9.92
C TYR A 199 -14.41 -11.67 -10.94
N SER A 200 -13.47 -11.14 -11.72
CA SER A 200 -13.72 -10.00 -12.60
C SER A 200 -13.93 -10.40 -14.07
N GLY A 201 -13.67 -11.65 -14.43
CA GLY A 201 -13.78 -12.13 -15.81
C GLY A 201 -12.80 -11.45 -16.78
N ILE A 202 -11.70 -10.89 -16.27
CA ILE A 202 -10.64 -10.25 -17.04
C ILE A 202 -9.67 -11.34 -17.49
N SER A 203 -10.15 -12.22 -18.36
CA SER A 203 -9.38 -13.29 -18.98
C SER A 203 -10.11 -13.84 -20.21
N PRO A 204 -9.42 -14.59 -21.10
CA PRO A 204 -10.07 -15.28 -22.21
C PRO A 204 -11.14 -16.29 -21.79
N LEU A 205 -11.21 -16.67 -20.51
CA LEU A 205 -12.23 -17.57 -19.96
C LEU A 205 -13.62 -16.93 -19.87
N GLY A 206 -13.72 -15.61 -20.09
CA GLY A 206 -14.98 -14.87 -20.17
C GLY A 206 -15.50 -14.33 -18.83
N TYR A 207 -16.66 -13.67 -18.90
CA TYR A 207 -17.31 -13.02 -17.75
C TYR A 207 -18.06 -14.02 -16.86
N ILE A 208 -17.32 -14.90 -16.20
CA ILE A 208 -17.83 -15.93 -15.29
C ILE A 208 -17.19 -15.74 -13.92
N ASN A 209 -18.00 -15.84 -12.85
CA ASN A 209 -17.47 -15.92 -11.50
C ASN A 209 -17.14 -17.39 -11.17
N PHE A 210 -15.86 -17.67 -10.93
CA PHE A 210 -15.31 -19.01 -10.74
C PHE A 210 -15.28 -19.47 -9.26
N GLU A 211 -16.03 -18.84 -8.34
CA GLU A 211 -16.11 -19.28 -6.93
C GLU A 211 -16.50 -20.76 -6.78
N LYS A 212 -17.38 -21.25 -7.65
CA LYS A 212 -17.83 -22.65 -7.69
C LYS A 212 -17.60 -23.22 -9.08
N CYS A 213 -16.37 -23.66 -9.33
CA CYS A 213 -15.99 -24.30 -10.59
C CYS A 213 -15.43 -25.72 -10.36
N SER A 214 -15.44 -26.52 -11.43
CA SER A 214 -14.86 -27.87 -11.45
C SER A 214 -13.33 -27.81 -11.33
N GLU A 215 -12.69 -28.93 -10.97
CA GLU A 215 -11.23 -28.99 -10.91
C GLU A 215 -10.56 -28.69 -12.25
N GLN A 216 -11.17 -29.12 -13.36
CA GLN A 216 -10.67 -28.82 -14.70
C GLN A 216 -10.65 -27.31 -14.98
N THR A 217 -11.70 -26.59 -14.58
CA THR A 217 -11.77 -25.14 -14.74
C THR A 217 -10.81 -24.42 -13.80
N ARG A 218 -10.61 -24.91 -12.56
CA ARG A 218 -9.60 -24.35 -11.64
C ARG A 218 -8.20 -24.44 -12.22
N TYR A 219 -7.85 -25.57 -12.83
CA TYR A 219 -6.57 -25.73 -13.49
C TYR A 219 -6.36 -24.71 -14.62
N GLN A 220 -7.40 -24.43 -15.43
CA GLN A 220 -7.35 -23.38 -16.46
C GLN A 220 -7.16 -21.98 -15.85
N VAL A 221 -7.84 -21.69 -14.73
CA VAL A 221 -7.67 -20.44 -13.99
C VAL A 221 -6.22 -20.29 -13.50
N ASP A 222 -5.64 -21.33 -12.92
CA ASP A 222 -4.25 -21.32 -12.44
C ASP A 222 -3.24 -21.10 -13.58
N GLN A 223 -3.48 -21.69 -14.75
CA GLN A 223 -2.66 -21.46 -15.94
C GLN A 223 -2.71 -20.01 -16.41
N GLU A 224 -3.90 -19.40 -16.46
CA GLU A 224 -4.07 -18.00 -16.84
C GLU A 224 -3.42 -17.05 -15.81
N ILE A 225 -3.55 -17.33 -14.52
CA ILE A 225 -2.89 -16.54 -13.46
C ILE A 225 -1.37 -16.57 -13.66
N LYS A 226 -0.79 -17.75 -13.88
CA LYS A 226 0.65 -17.89 -14.13
C LYS A 226 1.07 -17.09 -15.35
N LYS A 227 0.30 -17.15 -16.43
CA LYS A 227 0.58 -16.41 -17.67
C LYS A 227 0.59 -14.89 -17.43
N ILE A 228 -0.43 -14.35 -16.76
CA ILE A 228 -0.53 -12.92 -16.43
C ILE A 228 0.67 -12.48 -15.59
N VAL A 229 1.01 -13.24 -14.54
CA VAL A 229 2.13 -12.91 -13.65
C VAL A 229 3.47 -12.98 -14.40
N ASP A 230 3.68 -14.00 -15.24
CA ASP A 230 4.90 -14.15 -16.05
C ASP A 230 5.07 -13.00 -17.06
N GLU A 231 3.98 -12.56 -17.69
CA GLU A 231 3.96 -11.40 -18.61
C GLU A 231 4.28 -10.10 -17.87
N CYS A 232 3.63 -9.86 -16.73
CA CYS A 232 3.91 -8.69 -15.89
C CYS A 232 5.34 -8.68 -15.37
N TYR A 233 5.90 -9.85 -15.01
CA TYR A 233 7.29 -9.97 -14.57
C TYR A 233 8.28 -9.61 -15.67
N LYS A 234 8.03 -10.08 -16.91
CA LYS A 234 8.83 -9.69 -18.07
C LYS A 234 8.77 -8.18 -18.30
N GLN A 235 7.57 -7.60 -18.21
CA GLN A 235 7.39 -6.17 -18.34
C GLN A 235 8.14 -5.38 -17.25
N ALA A 236 8.08 -5.84 -15.99
CA ALA A 236 8.79 -5.22 -14.88
C ALA A 236 10.31 -5.14 -15.10
N LYS A 237 10.91 -6.15 -15.75
CA LYS A 237 12.33 -6.17 -16.10
C LYS A 237 12.74 -5.21 -17.23
N THR A 238 11.78 -4.77 -18.05
CA THR A 238 12.06 -3.89 -19.20
C THR A 238 12.09 -2.40 -18.85
N PHE A 239 11.56 -2.02 -17.69
CA PHE A 239 11.59 -0.65 -17.19
C PHE A 239 12.94 -0.29 -16.56
#